data_AF-A0A7Z7AXW8-F1
#
_entry.id   AF-A0A7Z7AXW8-F1
#
_cell.length_a   1.000
_cell.length_b   1.000
_cell.length_c   1.000
_cell.angle_alpha   90.00
_cell.angle_beta   90.00
_cell.angle_gamma   90.00
#
_symmetry.space_group_name_H-M   'P 1'
#
loop_
_entity.id
_entity.type
_entity.pdbx_description
1 polymer ?
#
loop_
_entity_poly.entity_id
_entity_poly.type
_entity_poly.pdbx_seq_one_letter_code
_entity_poly.pdbx_strand_id
1 'polypeptide(L)'
;MRIGSFLSLIFILFLLLVIPASAAYTWDNSINVQKDNMTWSYTEQYSGDRSIIFKKYVDIEFGNDDGFVAAWELLKADVSMSKTFRQSIEDNMDVKIDNSSKNVILLDVEADMSSELIGPTNEKRDVVNEYKVSYDFKVPLDESGSVLWFQGEPQTDVAISLPEGMDVLSIDGIDNESVKESSKGTIIEGTFGFTGEVVIEYSIAKKKSEFNDGNAGNVTSNMTKSSPESAKKTRIEDFFDRLFSGGTDEILKKLKLDGTNNPHIY
;
A
#
# COMPACT_ATOMS: atom_id res chain seq x y z
N MET A 1 27.07 -11.39 -26.94
CA MET A 1 25.61 -11.64 -27.04
C MET A 1 25.09 -11.75 -25.62
N ARG A 2 24.32 -10.79 -25.07
CA ARG A 2 22.95 -10.30 -25.41
C ARG A 2 21.84 -11.26 -24.96
N ILE A 3 20.97 -10.76 -24.07
CA ILE A 3 19.57 -11.20 -23.78
C ILE A 3 19.51 -12.58 -23.08
N GLY A 4 18.65 -12.96 -22.12
CA GLY A 4 17.57 -12.32 -21.32
C GLY A 4 17.05 -13.40 -20.33
N SER A 5 16.12 -13.15 -19.39
CA SER A 5 15.39 -11.94 -19.04
C SER A 5 14.96 -11.93 -17.55
N PHE A 6 14.09 -10.98 -17.19
CA PHE A 6 13.44 -10.69 -15.91
C PHE A 6 12.22 -11.56 -15.57
N LEU A 7 11.70 -11.36 -14.34
CA LEU A 7 10.37 -11.73 -13.84
C LEU A 7 9.28 -11.72 -14.93
N SER A 8 8.69 -12.89 -15.21
CA SER A 8 7.28 -13.01 -15.61
C SER A 8 6.86 -14.49 -15.65
N LEU A 9 5.90 -14.87 -14.80
CA LEU A 9 4.82 -15.86 -14.99
C LEU A 9 4.37 -16.40 -13.62
N ILE A 10 3.29 -15.86 -13.07
CA ILE A 10 1.98 -16.52 -13.08
C ILE A 10 0.97 -15.43 -13.40
N PHE A 11 0.49 -15.43 -14.63
CA PHE A 11 -0.47 -14.46 -15.17
C PHE A 11 -1.84 -15.14 -15.23
N ILE A 12 -2.90 -14.44 -14.82
CA ILE A 12 -4.32 -14.77 -15.07
C ILE A 12 -4.82 -16.11 -14.50
N LEU A 13 -5.44 -16.05 -13.30
CA LEU A 13 -6.64 -16.83 -12.99
C LEU A 13 -7.60 -16.08 -12.03
N PHE A 14 -7.90 -14.83 -12.37
CA PHE A 14 -8.82 -13.95 -11.63
C PHE A 14 -10.23 -13.83 -12.23
N LEU A 15 -10.61 -14.74 -13.12
CA LEU A 15 -11.90 -14.70 -13.85
C LEU A 15 -12.90 -15.83 -13.55
N LEU A 16 -12.62 -16.71 -12.58
CA LEU A 16 -13.42 -17.95 -12.36
C LEU A 16 -13.89 -18.21 -10.92
N LEU A 17 -13.95 -17.18 -10.07
CA LEU A 17 -14.84 -17.19 -8.91
C LEU A 17 -15.86 -16.07 -9.10
N VAL A 18 -17.08 -16.46 -9.50
CA VAL A 18 -18.22 -15.54 -9.66
C VAL A 18 -18.75 -15.18 -8.28
N ILE A 19 -18.02 -14.31 -7.59
CA ILE A 19 -18.61 -13.43 -6.58
C ILE A 19 -19.60 -12.54 -7.35
N PRO A 20 -20.85 -12.34 -6.89
CA PRO A 20 -21.81 -11.52 -7.60
C PRO A 20 -21.26 -10.10 -7.81
N ALA A 21 -21.61 -9.47 -8.95
CA ALA A 21 -21.17 -8.14 -9.33
C ALA A 21 -21.61 -7.00 -8.38
N SER A 22 -22.26 -7.34 -7.27
CA SER A 22 -22.66 -6.46 -6.15
C SER A 22 -21.68 -6.45 -4.98
N ALA A 23 -20.59 -7.21 -5.01
CA ALA A 23 -19.53 -7.15 -4.01
C ALA A 23 -18.23 -6.69 -4.66
N ALA A 24 -17.87 -5.43 -4.41
CA ALA A 24 -16.60 -4.83 -4.76
C ALA A 24 -15.60 -4.89 -3.59
N TYR A 25 -14.34 -4.77 -3.92
CA TYR A 25 -13.25 -4.38 -3.02
C TYR A 25 -12.46 -3.33 -3.80
N THR A 26 -12.24 -2.16 -3.21
CA THR A 26 -11.35 -1.14 -3.79
C THR A 26 -10.31 -0.74 -2.76
N TRP A 27 -9.16 -0.35 -3.27
CA TRP A 27 -8.04 0.12 -2.49
C TRP A 27 -7.42 1.31 -3.24
N ASP A 28 -7.46 2.46 -2.59
CA ASP A 28 -7.14 3.75 -3.18
C ASP A 28 -6.02 4.40 -2.35
N ASN A 29 -4.97 4.89 -3.02
CA ASN A 29 -3.79 5.48 -2.39
C ASN A 29 -3.68 6.97 -2.72
N SER A 30 -3.43 7.80 -1.72
CA SER A 30 -3.17 9.23 -1.86
C SER A 30 -1.87 9.59 -1.15
N ILE A 31 -0.80 9.76 -1.93
CA ILE A 31 0.51 10.20 -1.47
C ILE A 31 0.59 11.72 -1.64
N ASN A 32 0.87 12.44 -0.55
CA ASN A 32 1.11 13.88 -0.57
C ASN A 32 2.53 14.15 -0.05
N VAL A 33 3.41 14.51 -0.97
CA VAL A 33 4.81 14.84 -0.69
C VAL A 33 4.94 16.34 -0.46
N GLN A 34 5.62 16.71 0.62
CA GLN A 34 6.06 18.07 0.88
C GLN A 34 7.59 18.10 0.94
N LYS A 35 8.16 19.31 1.07
CA LYS A 35 9.62 19.48 1.12
C LYS A 35 10.26 18.77 2.32
N ASP A 36 9.60 18.81 3.48
CA ASP A 36 10.16 18.35 4.76
C ASP A 36 9.43 17.13 5.34
N ASN A 37 8.28 16.75 4.78
CA ASN A 37 7.41 15.68 5.28
C ASN A 37 6.61 15.03 4.13
N MET A 38 5.93 13.94 4.44
CA MET A 38 4.98 13.27 3.54
C MET A 38 3.83 12.68 4.34
N THR A 39 2.64 12.60 3.73
CA THR A 39 1.55 11.75 4.21
C THR A 39 1.12 10.77 3.14
N TRP A 40 0.82 9.53 3.53
CA TRP A 40 0.21 8.52 2.67
C TRP A 40 -1.13 8.11 3.28
N SER A 41 -2.21 8.43 2.59
CA SER A 41 -3.56 7.97 2.94
C SER A 41 -3.94 6.76 2.09
N TYR A 42 -4.55 5.77 2.73
CA TYR A 42 -5.08 4.57 2.12
C TYR A 42 -6.57 4.50 2.43
N THR A 43 -7.40 4.24 1.43
CA THR A 43 -8.84 4.02 1.62
C THR A 43 -9.18 2.62 1.14
N GLU A 44 -9.80 1.84 2.02
CA GLU A 44 -10.19 0.46 1.79
C GLU A 44 -11.72 0.37 1.83
N GLN A 45 -12.35 -0.12 0.75
CA GLN A 45 -13.80 -0.32 0.73
C GLN A 45 -14.19 -1.79 0.56
N TYR A 46 -15.02 -2.28 1.47
CA TYR A 46 -15.72 -3.56 1.37
C TYR A 46 -17.21 -3.37 1.12
N SER A 47 -17.77 -4.08 0.14
CA SER A 47 -19.21 -4.06 -0.15
C SER A 47 -19.78 -5.47 -0.37
N GLY A 48 -21.11 -5.58 -0.28
CA GLY A 48 -21.83 -6.83 -0.51
C GLY A 48 -21.47 -7.94 0.48
N ASP A 49 -21.02 -9.10 -0.01
CA ASP A 49 -20.65 -10.23 0.85
C ASP A 49 -19.30 -10.03 1.56
N ARG A 50 -18.43 -9.14 1.03
CA ARG A 50 -17.12 -8.90 1.63
C ARG A 50 -17.20 -8.13 2.94
N SER A 51 -18.14 -7.20 3.08
CA SER A 51 -18.31 -6.47 4.34
C SER A 51 -18.86 -7.34 5.46
N ILE A 52 -19.71 -8.33 5.15
CA ILE A 52 -20.09 -9.39 6.11
C ILE A 52 -18.85 -10.16 6.59
N ILE A 53 -17.98 -10.58 5.68
CA ILE A 53 -16.75 -11.32 6.03
C ILE A 53 -15.84 -10.48 6.92
N PHE A 54 -15.61 -9.21 6.58
CA PHE A 54 -14.74 -8.32 7.33
C PHE A 54 -15.33 -7.94 8.70
N LYS A 55 -16.64 -7.70 8.78
CA LYS A 55 -17.36 -7.46 10.06
C LYS A 55 -17.32 -8.68 10.98
N LYS A 56 -17.46 -9.89 10.43
CA LYS A 56 -17.28 -11.15 11.16
C LYS A 56 -15.83 -11.37 11.62
N TYR A 57 -14.85 -10.95 10.84
CA TYR A 57 -13.44 -10.95 11.26
C TYR A 57 -13.21 -10.04 12.48
N VAL A 58 -13.81 -8.84 12.51
CA VAL A 58 -13.72 -7.93 13.65
C VAL A 58 -14.32 -8.53 14.93
N ASP A 59 -15.52 -9.11 14.84
CA ASP A 59 -16.18 -9.83 15.95
C ASP A 59 -15.30 -10.98 16.50
N ILE A 60 -14.72 -11.80 15.60
CA ILE A 60 -13.91 -12.96 15.97
C ILE A 60 -12.55 -12.58 16.61
N GLU A 61 -11.82 -11.62 16.04
CA GLU A 61 -10.44 -11.34 16.48
C GLU A 61 -10.35 -10.24 17.56
N PHE A 62 -11.29 -9.30 17.59
CA PHE A 62 -11.30 -8.21 18.57
C PHE A 62 -12.43 -8.31 19.60
N GLY A 63 -13.46 -9.10 19.31
CA GLY A 63 -14.67 -9.28 20.09
C GLY A 63 -14.81 -10.60 20.84
N ASN A 64 -16.01 -11.19 20.76
CA ASN A 64 -16.41 -12.37 21.51
C ASN A 64 -17.05 -13.49 20.65
N ASP A 65 -17.14 -13.34 19.32
CA ASP A 65 -17.82 -14.26 18.37
C ASP A 65 -19.31 -14.47 18.72
N ASP A 66 -20.02 -13.41 19.15
CA ASP A 66 -21.46 -13.45 19.45
C ASP A 66 -22.37 -13.09 18.26
N GLY A 67 -21.79 -12.67 17.14
CA GLY A 67 -22.50 -12.28 15.92
C GLY A 67 -22.86 -10.79 15.85
N PHE A 68 -22.35 -9.95 16.76
CA PHE A 68 -22.61 -8.52 16.80
C PHE A 68 -21.34 -7.73 17.16
N VAL A 69 -20.92 -6.81 16.30
CA VAL A 69 -19.79 -5.92 16.59
C VAL A 69 -20.25 -4.74 17.44
N ALA A 70 -19.71 -4.64 18.66
CA ALA A 70 -19.89 -3.52 19.58
C ALA A 70 -18.83 -2.43 19.36
N ALA A 71 -19.14 -1.20 19.79
CA ALA A 71 -18.23 -0.05 19.65
C ALA A 71 -16.86 -0.23 20.35
N TRP A 72 -16.77 -1.09 21.38
CA TRP A 72 -15.49 -1.39 22.04
C TRP A 72 -14.62 -2.38 21.25
N GLU A 73 -15.23 -3.16 20.36
CA GLU A 73 -14.56 -4.12 19.47
C GLU A 73 -14.00 -3.39 18.26
N LEU A 74 -14.79 -2.44 17.73
CA LEU A 74 -14.30 -1.47 16.74
C LEU A 74 -13.07 -0.71 17.26
N LEU A 75 -13.15 -0.13 18.47
CA LEU A 75 -12.02 0.57 19.09
C LEU A 75 -10.77 -0.31 19.29
N LYS A 76 -10.96 -1.62 19.54
CA LYS A 76 -9.85 -2.58 19.59
C LYS A 76 -9.28 -2.84 18.20
N ALA A 77 -10.13 -2.94 17.18
CA ALA A 77 -9.71 -3.09 15.79
C ALA A 77 -8.90 -1.88 15.32
N ASP A 78 -9.36 -0.65 15.57
CA ASP A 78 -8.64 0.60 15.29
C ASP A 78 -7.21 0.57 15.85
N VAL A 79 -7.09 0.38 17.17
CA VAL A 79 -5.82 0.40 17.90
C VAL A 79 -4.91 -0.75 17.47
N SER A 80 -5.47 -1.94 17.20
CA SER A 80 -4.67 -3.09 16.76
C SER A 80 -4.20 -2.94 15.31
N MET A 81 -5.04 -2.39 14.42
CA MET A 81 -4.69 -2.21 13.01
C MET A 81 -3.64 -1.10 12.85
N SER A 82 -3.86 0.08 13.46
CA SER A 82 -2.86 1.15 13.54
C SER A 82 -1.50 0.63 14.02
N LYS A 83 -1.47 -0.11 15.14
CA LYS A 83 -0.24 -0.67 15.70
C LYS A 83 0.43 -1.69 14.77
N THR A 84 -0.34 -2.58 14.16
CA THR A 84 0.19 -3.63 13.28
C THR A 84 0.75 -3.04 12.00
N PHE A 85 0.05 -2.08 11.40
CA PHE A 85 0.49 -1.38 10.20
C PHE A 85 1.73 -0.50 10.48
N ARG A 86 1.77 0.18 11.63
CA ARG A 86 2.96 0.89 12.10
C ARG A 86 4.18 -0.03 12.20
N GLN A 87 4.03 -1.22 12.80
CA GLN A 87 5.11 -2.19 12.91
C GLN A 87 5.58 -2.68 11.54
N SER A 88 4.68 -2.94 10.58
CA SER A 88 5.09 -3.43 9.25
C SER A 88 5.93 -2.40 8.49
N ILE A 89 5.65 -1.10 8.63
CA ILE A 89 6.43 -0.01 8.02
C ILE A 89 7.77 0.20 8.76
N GLU A 90 7.80 0.06 10.10
CA GLU A 90 9.06 0.09 10.86
C GLU A 90 9.99 -1.08 10.50
N ASP A 91 9.44 -2.27 10.25
CA ASP A 91 10.19 -3.46 9.83
C ASP A 91 10.63 -3.37 8.36
N ASN A 92 9.78 -2.85 7.47
CA ASN A 92 10.03 -2.73 6.03
C ASN A 92 9.55 -1.37 5.50
N MET A 93 10.41 -0.35 5.57
CA MET A 93 10.07 0.99 5.13
C MET A 93 9.70 1.02 3.64
N ASP A 94 8.51 1.54 3.38
CA ASP A 94 7.84 1.68 2.08
C ASP A 94 8.22 2.96 1.32
N VAL A 95 8.95 3.88 1.97
CA VAL A 95 9.49 5.11 1.36
C VAL A 95 11.02 5.13 1.40
N LYS A 96 11.65 5.52 0.28
CA LYS A 96 13.09 5.77 0.16
C LYS A 96 13.37 7.06 -0.61
N ILE A 97 14.46 7.72 -0.24
CA ILE A 97 15.06 8.83 -1.01
C ILE A 97 16.46 8.36 -1.44
N ASP A 98 16.78 8.45 -2.73
CA ASP A 98 18.03 7.96 -3.33
C ASP A 98 18.38 6.52 -2.86
N ASN A 99 17.38 5.62 -2.91
CA ASN A 99 17.46 4.21 -2.48
C ASN A 99 17.81 4.01 -0.99
N SER A 100 17.52 5.00 -0.12
CA SER A 100 17.78 4.94 1.32
C SER A 100 16.62 5.49 2.15
N SER A 101 16.24 4.77 3.21
CA SER A 101 15.26 5.24 4.20
C SER A 101 15.90 5.91 5.43
N LYS A 102 17.24 6.06 5.49
CA LYS A 102 17.96 6.56 6.68
C LYS A 102 17.47 7.93 7.19
N ASN A 103 17.03 8.78 6.26
CA ASN A 103 16.57 10.14 6.52
C ASN A 103 15.03 10.25 6.57
N VAL A 104 14.31 9.16 6.31
CA VAL A 104 12.85 9.08 6.47
C VAL A 104 12.56 8.60 7.90
N ILE A 105 11.64 9.28 8.59
CA ILE A 105 11.12 8.87 9.91
C ILE A 105 9.64 8.59 9.74
N LEU A 106 9.19 7.41 10.16
CA LEU A 106 7.76 7.18 10.42
C LEU A 106 7.37 7.92 11.70
N LEU A 107 6.51 8.94 11.59
CA LEU A 107 5.98 9.66 12.74
C LEU A 107 4.81 8.91 13.38
N ASP A 108 3.78 8.63 12.58
CA ASP A 108 2.51 8.09 13.07
C ASP A 108 1.76 7.27 12.00
N VAL A 109 0.87 6.40 12.45
CA VAL A 109 -0.07 5.62 11.64
C VAL A 109 -1.45 5.68 12.30
N GLU A 110 -2.32 6.52 11.76
CA GLU A 110 -3.72 6.61 12.15
C GLU A 110 -4.52 5.52 11.40
N ALA A 111 -5.51 4.93 12.09
CA ALA A 111 -6.51 4.04 11.50
C ALA A 111 -7.90 4.53 11.95
N ASP A 112 -8.84 4.63 11.01
CA ASP A 112 -10.24 4.96 11.24
C ASP A 112 -11.10 3.86 10.59
N MET A 113 -11.50 2.87 11.40
CA MET A 113 -12.29 1.74 10.95
C MET A 113 -13.77 2.12 10.89
N SER A 114 -14.45 1.75 9.80
CA SER A 114 -15.78 2.26 9.49
C SER A 114 -16.81 2.05 10.60
N SER A 115 -17.54 3.09 11.00
CA SER A 115 -18.62 2.96 11.99
C SER A 115 -19.77 2.03 11.54
N GLU A 116 -19.91 1.76 10.23
CA GLU A 116 -20.82 0.75 9.66
C GLU A 116 -20.44 -0.70 10.06
N LEU A 117 -19.23 -0.90 10.62
CA LEU A 117 -18.85 -2.14 11.28
C LEU A 117 -19.67 -2.41 12.54
N ILE A 118 -20.28 -1.43 13.20
CA ILE A 118 -21.08 -1.67 14.41
C ILE A 118 -22.40 -2.38 14.04
N GLY A 119 -22.83 -3.36 14.84
CA GLY A 119 -24.09 -4.07 14.67
C GLY A 119 -23.95 -5.55 14.23
N PRO A 120 -25.05 -6.20 13.83
CA PRO A 120 -25.07 -7.62 13.47
C PRO A 120 -24.11 -7.95 12.31
N THR A 121 -23.29 -8.99 12.45
CA THR A 121 -22.26 -9.34 11.46
C THR A 121 -22.81 -9.83 10.12
N ASN A 122 -24.08 -10.23 10.07
CA ASN A 122 -24.78 -10.65 8.86
C ASN A 122 -25.47 -9.51 8.08
N GLU A 123 -25.40 -8.25 8.55
CA GLU A 123 -25.89 -7.10 7.80
C GLU A 123 -24.90 -6.64 6.72
N LYS A 124 -25.38 -6.49 5.49
CA LYS A 124 -24.63 -5.86 4.40
C LYS A 124 -24.64 -4.35 4.56
N ARG A 125 -23.48 -3.78 4.87
CA ARG A 125 -23.17 -2.35 4.79
C ARG A 125 -21.96 -2.15 3.88
N ASP A 126 -21.81 -0.97 3.31
CA ASP A 126 -20.53 -0.61 2.70
C ASP A 126 -19.62 -0.12 3.83
N VAL A 127 -18.52 -0.83 4.03
CA VAL A 127 -17.52 -0.54 5.06
C VAL A 127 -16.37 0.16 4.36
N VAL A 128 -16.10 1.40 4.76
CA VAL A 128 -14.95 2.19 4.29
C VAL A 128 -14.03 2.44 5.47
N ASN A 129 -12.82 1.88 5.44
CA ASN A 129 -11.78 2.15 6.42
C ASN A 129 -10.77 3.13 5.80
N GLU A 130 -10.24 4.02 6.63
CA GLU A 130 -9.18 4.95 6.23
C GLU A 130 -7.94 4.73 7.09
N TYR A 131 -6.77 4.72 6.45
CA TYR A 131 -5.47 4.69 7.13
C TYR A 131 -4.67 5.90 6.69
N LYS A 132 -3.93 6.51 7.62
CA LYS A 132 -3.09 7.67 7.32
C LYS A 132 -1.74 7.54 7.99
N VAL A 133 -0.72 7.39 7.16
CA VAL A 133 0.68 7.32 7.57
C VAL A 133 1.31 8.70 7.41
N SER A 134 2.07 9.14 8.40
CA SER A 134 2.80 10.41 8.39
C SER A 134 4.30 10.18 8.51
N TYR A 135 5.08 10.78 7.62
CA TYR A 135 6.54 10.69 7.57
C TYR A 135 7.18 12.07 7.70
N ASP A 136 8.36 12.12 8.32
CA ASP A 136 9.23 13.30 8.41
C ASP A 136 10.55 13.04 7.68
N PHE A 137 11.07 14.04 6.97
CA PHE A 137 12.34 13.96 6.27
C PHE A 137 13.40 14.75 7.07
N LYS A 138 14.32 14.03 7.73
CA LYS A 138 15.43 14.62 8.52
C LYS A 138 16.29 15.63 7.74
N VAL A 139 16.29 15.49 6.42
CA VAL A 139 16.95 16.38 5.48
C VAL A 139 15.92 16.69 4.38
N PRO A 140 15.61 17.97 4.11
CA PRO A 140 14.63 18.36 3.11
C PRO A 140 14.93 17.83 1.70
N LEU A 141 13.89 17.66 0.87
CA LEU A 141 14.02 17.04 -0.47
C LEU A 141 14.93 17.80 -1.45
N ASP A 142 15.23 19.09 -1.25
CA ASP A 142 16.20 19.83 -2.09
C ASP A 142 17.68 19.65 -1.68
N GLU A 143 17.89 18.96 -0.55
CA GLU A 143 19.19 18.60 0.02
C GLU A 143 19.39 17.07 0.15
N SER A 144 18.33 16.27 0.17
CA SER A 144 18.40 14.83 0.49
C SER A 144 18.47 13.86 -0.69
N GLY A 145 18.11 14.28 -1.91
CA GLY A 145 18.26 13.45 -3.11
C GLY A 145 17.66 14.03 -4.38
N SER A 146 17.42 13.16 -5.35
CA SER A 146 16.70 13.44 -6.60
C SER A 146 15.80 12.29 -7.06
N VAL A 147 15.72 11.20 -6.29
CA VAL A 147 14.87 10.04 -6.58
C VAL A 147 14.00 9.69 -5.37
N LEU A 148 12.68 9.75 -5.53
CA LEU A 148 11.71 9.17 -4.60
C LEU A 148 11.40 7.73 -5.04
N TRP A 149 11.26 6.82 -4.08
CA TRP A 149 10.75 5.47 -4.31
C TRP A 149 9.67 5.13 -3.28
N PHE A 150 8.60 4.49 -3.75
CA PHE A 150 7.44 4.07 -2.97
C PHE A 150 7.14 2.59 -3.21
N GLN A 151 6.68 1.89 -2.18
CA GLN A 151 6.15 0.52 -2.27
C GLN A 151 4.67 0.49 -1.86
N GLY A 152 3.78 0.54 -2.83
CA GLY A 152 2.35 0.32 -2.64
C GLY A 152 1.95 -1.14 -2.87
N GLU A 153 0.66 -1.41 -2.76
CA GLU A 153 0.10 -2.69 -3.20
C GLU A 153 -0.04 -2.71 -4.75
N PRO A 154 0.47 -3.76 -5.44
CA PRO A 154 0.30 -3.89 -6.89
C PRO A 154 -1.16 -3.84 -7.33
N GLN A 155 -1.40 -3.19 -8.47
CA GLN A 155 -2.72 -3.09 -9.12
C GLN A 155 -3.78 -2.31 -8.31
N THR A 156 -3.35 -1.43 -7.39
CA THR A 156 -4.23 -0.51 -6.65
C THR A 156 -4.09 0.93 -7.16
N ASP A 157 -5.15 1.72 -7.10
CA ASP A 157 -5.16 3.06 -7.68
C ASP A 157 -4.35 4.04 -6.82
N VAL A 158 -3.67 4.99 -7.46
CA VAL A 158 -2.73 5.90 -6.79
C VAL A 158 -2.77 7.31 -7.36
N ALA A 159 -2.82 8.29 -6.46
CA ALA A 159 -2.57 9.69 -6.74
C ALA A 159 -1.36 10.17 -5.92
N ILE A 160 -0.34 10.71 -6.59
CA ILE A 160 0.88 11.27 -5.99
C ILE A 160 0.90 12.78 -6.24
N SER A 161 0.77 13.56 -5.18
CA SER A 161 0.91 15.02 -5.21
C SER A 161 2.33 15.41 -4.79
N LEU A 162 3.01 16.16 -5.65
CA LEU A 162 4.34 16.73 -5.42
C LEU A 162 4.22 18.25 -5.20
N PRO A 163 5.13 18.87 -4.43
CA PRO A 163 5.01 20.27 -4.05
C PRO A 163 5.43 21.22 -5.20
N GLU A 164 4.96 22.47 -5.15
CA GLU A 164 5.39 23.53 -6.07
C GLU A 164 6.94 23.69 -6.09
N GLY A 165 7.51 23.79 -7.29
CA GLY A 165 8.95 23.97 -7.49
C GLY A 165 9.76 22.67 -7.57
N MET A 166 9.10 21.52 -7.52
CA MET A 166 9.64 20.22 -7.91
C MET A 166 9.22 19.91 -9.35
N ASP A 167 10.19 19.84 -10.27
CA ASP A 167 10.00 19.43 -11.66
C ASP A 167 10.21 17.91 -11.78
N VAL A 168 9.21 17.18 -12.28
CA VAL A 168 9.32 15.73 -12.55
C VAL A 168 10.16 15.48 -13.81
N LEU A 169 11.16 14.59 -13.70
CA LEU A 169 12.06 14.21 -14.79
C LEU A 169 11.67 12.86 -15.41
N SER A 170 11.31 11.88 -14.58
CA SER A 170 10.81 10.58 -15.02
C SER A 170 9.95 9.92 -13.94
N ILE A 171 9.04 9.05 -14.37
CA ILE A 171 8.18 8.21 -13.55
C ILE A 171 8.34 6.78 -14.08
N ASP A 172 8.46 5.80 -13.18
CA ASP A 172 8.42 4.37 -13.49
C ASP A 172 7.51 3.66 -12.47
N GLY A 173 6.87 2.57 -12.89
CA GLY A 173 6.01 1.75 -12.04
C GLY A 173 4.55 2.17 -11.89
N ILE A 174 4.06 3.18 -12.64
CA ILE A 174 2.63 3.55 -12.69
C ILE A 174 2.03 3.14 -14.05
N ASP A 175 1.00 2.29 -14.01
CA ASP A 175 0.20 1.93 -15.17
C ASP A 175 -0.89 3.00 -15.44
N ASN A 176 -1.14 3.29 -16.73
CA ASN A 176 -2.11 4.31 -17.19
C ASN A 176 -1.87 5.73 -16.66
N GLU A 177 -0.60 6.09 -16.43
CA GLU A 177 -0.15 7.38 -15.90
C GLU A 177 -0.81 8.62 -16.56
N SER A 178 -1.25 9.55 -15.71
CA SER A 178 -1.70 10.90 -16.06
C SER A 178 -1.02 11.94 -15.17
N VAL A 179 -0.22 12.83 -15.77
CA VAL A 179 0.42 13.94 -15.07
C VAL A 179 -0.35 15.24 -15.30
N LYS A 180 -0.65 15.96 -14.22
CA LYS A 180 -1.35 17.24 -14.21
C LYS A 180 -0.54 18.29 -13.46
N GLU A 181 0.00 19.26 -14.20
CA GLU A 181 0.71 20.39 -13.61
C GLU A 181 -0.25 21.49 -13.14
N SER A 182 0.03 22.09 -11.99
CA SER A 182 -0.77 23.15 -11.41
C SER A 182 0.09 24.18 -10.65
N SER A 183 -0.49 25.34 -10.32
CA SER A 183 0.16 26.32 -9.45
C SER A 183 0.30 25.88 -7.98
N LYS A 184 -0.02 24.63 -7.65
CA LYS A 184 0.18 24.01 -6.32
C LYS A 184 1.23 22.90 -6.35
N GLY A 185 1.84 22.65 -7.52
CA GLY A 185 2.68 21.48 -7.80
C GLY A 185 2.02 20.49 -8.76
N THR A 186 2.69 19.36 -8.94
CA THR A 186 2.36 18.29 -9.87
C THR A 186 1.47 17.23 -9.22
N ILE A 187 0.48 16.72 -9.94
CA ILE A 187 -0.30 15.54 -9.53
C ILE A 187 -0.11 14.44 -10.57
N ILE A 188 0.28 13.26 -10.12
CA ILE A 188 0.46 12.05 -10.94
C ILE A 188 -0.62 11.06 -10.52
N GLU A 189 -1.45 10.62 -11.45
CA GLU A 189 -2.54 9.66 -11.22
C GLU A 189 -2.34 8.41 -12.07
N GLY A 190 -2.76 7.26 -11.56
CA GLY A 190 -2.77 5.98 -12.29
C GLY A 190 -3.01 4.82 -11.36
N THR A 191 -2.50 3.64 -11.73
CA THR A 191 -2.55 2.43 -10.90
C THR A 191 -1.13 1.94 -10.63
N PHE A 192 -0.83 1.46 -9.43
CA PHE A 192 0.44 0.79 -9.13
C PHE A 192 0.67 -0.39 -10.09
N GLY A 193 1.83 -0.43 -10.74
CA GLY A 193 2.23 -1.52 -11.62
C GLY A 193 2.40 -2.86 -10.89
N PHE A 194 2.69 -3.92 -11.64
CA PHE A 194 2.72 -5.30 -11.12
C PHE A 194 3.66 -5.55 -9.92
N THR A 195 4.70 -4.73 -9.72
CA THR A 195 5.61 -4.81 -8.56
C THR A 195 5.12 -4.03 -7.34
N GLY A 196 4.18 -3.09 -7.49
CA GLY A 196 3.83 -2.10 -6.47
C GLY A 196 4.94 -1.07 -6.20
N GLU A 197 6.08 -1.17 -6.87
CA GLU A 197 7.18 -0.20 -6.77
C GLU A 197 6.92 0.97 -7.73
N VAL A 198 7.05 2.21 -7.23
CA VAL A 198 7.08 3.43 -8.04
C VAL A 198 8.39 4.15 -7.82
N VAL A 199 8.99 4.65 -8.90
CA VAL A 199 10.17 5.52 -8.87
C VAL A 199 9.80 6.86 -9.50
N ILE A 200 10.14 7.96 -8.85
CA ILE A 200 10.04 9.31 -9.41
C ILE A 200 11.40 9.98 -9.35
N GLU A 201 11.99 10.25 -10.50
CA GLU A 201 13.14 11.14 -10.60
C GLU A 201 12.65 12.58 -10.69
N TYR A 202 13.20 13.47 -9.87
CA TYR A 202 12.78 14.86 -9.78
C TYR A 202 13.99 15.80 -9.72
N SER A 203 13.75 17.08 -10.01
CA SER A 203 14.67 18.16 -9.68
C SER A 203 13.93 19.28 -8.97
N ILE A 204 14.59 19.94 -8.02
CA ILE A 204 14.05 21.14 -7.39
C ILE A 204 14.84 22.35 -7.88
N ALA A 205 14.12 23.37 -8.34
CA ALA A 205 14.70 24.60 -8.86
C ALA A 205 15.39 25.39 -7.74
N LYS A 206 16.67 25.09 -7.48
CA LYS A 206 17.50 25.81 -6.50
C LYS A 206 17.50 27.30 -6.86
N LYS A 207 17.08 28.16 -5.92
CA LYS A 207 17.25 29.62 -6.04
C LYS A 207 18.72 29.89 -6.33
N LYS A 208 19.02 30.38 -7.54
CA LYS A 208 20.39 30.57 -8.02
C LYS A 208 21.19 31.49 -7.09
N SER A 209 22.10 30.90 -6.33
CA SER A 209 23.38 31.54 -6.02
C SER A 209 24.33 31.27 -7.18
N GLU A 210 24.90 32.31 -7.75
CA GLU A 210 25.86 32.21 -8.86
C GLU A 210 27.23 31.73 -8.32
N PHE A 211 27.72 30.55 -8.74
CA PHE A 211 28.93 30.44 -9.60
C PHE A 211 29.36 28.99 -9.95
N ASN A 212 29.46 28.76 -11.26
CA ASN A 212 30.25 27.80 -12.06
C ASN A 212 31.21 26.73 -11.45
N ASP A 213 30.93 25.47 -11.86
CA ASP A 213 31.69 24.65 -12.84
C ASP A 213 32.79 23.62 -12.40
N GLY A 214 32.84 22.50 -13.17
CA GLY A 214 33.84 21.42 -13.16
C GLY A 214 33.66 20.34 -12.08
N ASN A 215 33.54 19.04 -12.35
CA ASN A 215 34.21 18.22 -13.37
C ASN A 215 33.59 16.79 -13.42
N ALA A 216 33.87 16.01 -14.46
CA ALA A 216 33.24 14.70 -14.72
C ALA A 216 34.12 13.46 -14.38
N GLY A 217 33.46 12.33 -14.08
CA GLY A 217 34.02 10.98 -13.97
C GLY A 217 33.31 10.12 -12.89
N ASN A 218 33.24 8.78 -12.95
CA ASN A 218 33.57 7.84 -14.03
C ASN A 218 32.93 6.45 -13.74
N VAL A 219 32.42 5.77 -14.77
CA VAL A 219 32.39 4.29 -14.98
C VAL A 219 31.98 3.33 -13.84
N THR A 220 30.74 2.80 -13.96
CA THR A 220 30.33 1.36 -13.97
C THR A 220 30.90 0.31 -12.98
N SER A 221 30.01 -0.48 -12.33
CA SER A 221 30.21 -1.94 -12.13
C SER A 221 28.88 -2.71 -11.84
N ASN A 222 28.88 -4.04 -12.05
CA ASN A 222 27.68 -4.91 -12.07
C ASN A 222 27.39 -5.63 -10.72
N MET A 223 26.13 -6.04 -10.52
CA MET A 223 25.74 -7.13 -9.59
C MET A 223 25.34 -8.41 -10.34
N THR A 224 25.46 -9.56 -9.67
CA THR A 224 24.92 -10.86 -10.12
C THR A 224 24.15 -11.53 -8.98
N LYS A 225 22.97 -12.11 -9.29
CA LYS A 225 22.08 -12.83 -8.35
C LYS A 225 22.43 -14.31 -8.21
N SER A 226 21.98 -14.94 -7.11
CA SER A 226 21.50 -16.33 -7.12
C SER A 226 20.46 -16.62 -6.02
N SER A 227 19.36 -17.26 -6.42
CA SER A 227 18.30 -17.93 -5.60
C SER A 227 18.70 -19.43 -5.41
N PRO A 228 17.87 -20.41 -4.93
CA PRO A 228 16.52 -20.44 -4.34
C PRO A 228 16.52 -21.14 -2.92
N GLU A 229 15.46 -21.66 -2.25
CA GLU A 229 14.29 -22.43 -2.73
C GLU A 229 13.18 -22.70 -1.65
N SER A 230 11.91 -22.76 -2.12
CA SER A 230 10.74 -23.58 -1.64
C SER A 230 10.15 -23.47 -0.20
N ALA A 231 8.89 -23.03 -0.12
CA ALA A 231 7.71 -23.89 0.15
C ALA A 231 6.39 -23.18 -0.28
N LYS A 232 5.24 -23.90 -0.32
CA LYS A 232 4.01 -23.47 -1.04
C LYS A 232 2.75 -23.45 -0.14
N LYS A 233 2.01 -22.33 -0.14
CA LYS A 233 0.70 -22.10 0.52
C LYS A 233 -0.44 -21.88 -0.50
N THR A 234 -1.69 -21.73 -0.05
CA THR A 234 -2.91 -21.64 -0.89
C THR A 234 -3.54 -20.24 -1.00
N ARG A 235 -4.54 -20.06 -1.87
CA ARG A 235 -4.99 -18.75 -2.38
C ARG A 235 -5.68 -17.82 -1.38
N ILE A 236 -6.34 -18.35 -0.34
CA ILE A 236 -6.84 -17.49 0.74
C ILE A 236 -5.71 -17.19 1.73
N GLU A 237 -4.68 -18.04 1.75
CA GLU A 237 -3.52 -17.83 2.59
C GLU A 237 -2.74 -16.60 2.10
N ASP A 238 -2.58 -16.41 0.79
CA ASP A 238 -1.95 -15.22 0.20
C ASP A 238 -2.66 -13.88 0.54
N PHE A 239 -3.98 -13.87 0.80
CA PHE A 239 -4.74 -12.66 1.15
C PHE A 239 -4.50 -12.25 2.61
N PHE A 240 -4.63 -13.20 3.55
CA PHE A 240 -4.38 -12.93 4.96
C PHE A 240 -2.88 -12.84 5.27
N ASP A 241 -1.99 -13.54 4.56
CA ASP A 241 -0.52 -13.42 4.75
C ASP A 241 0.00 -12.04 4.29
N ARG A 242 -0.76 -11.33 3.44
CA ARG A 242 -0.52 -9.92 3.06
C ARG A 242 -1.00 -8.91 4.11
N LEU A 243 -2.18 -9.12 4.70
CA LEU A 243 -2.75 -8.23 5.73
C LEU A 243 -2.19 -8.50 7.14
N PHE A 244 -1.82 -9.76 7.44
CA PHE A 244 -1.41 -10.23 8.76
C PHE A 244 -0.27 -11.24 8.63
N SER A 245 0.96 -10.77 8.76
CA SER A 245 2.18 -11.60 8.65
C SER A 245 2.23 -12.72 9.70
N GLY A 246 1.74 -13.91 9.31
CA GLY A 246 1.90 -15.17 10.07
C GLY A 246 0.69 -15.69 10.87
N GLY A 247 -0.50 -15.10 10.77
CA GLY A 247 -1.71 -15.53 11.54
C GLY A 247 -2.75 -16.36 10.75
N THR A 248 -2.57 -16.45 9.45
CA THR A 248 -3.60 -16.78 8.45
C THR A 248 -4.35 -18.09 8.63
N ASP A 249 -3.66 -19.18 8.92
CA ASP A 249 -4.27 -20.52 8.99
C ASP A 249 -5.18 -20.64 10.24
N GLU A 250 -4.94 -19.81 11.25
CA GLU A 250 -5.79 -19.70 12.43
C GLU A 250 -7.06 -18.89 12.15
N ILE A 251 -6.92 -17.74 11.45
CA ILE A 251 -8.04 -16.88 11.05
C ILE A 251 -9.02 -17.62 10.14
N LEU A 252 -8.51 -18.32 9.12
CA LEU A 252 -9.30 -19.17 8.22
C LEU A 252 -10.12 -20.23 8.96
N LYS A 253 -9.48 -20.88 9.93
CA LYS A 253 -10.07 -21.93 10.76
C LYS A 253 -11.15 -21.36 11.69
N LYS A 254 -10.94 -20.17 12.27
CA LYS A 254 -11.96 -19.45 13.08
C LYS A 254 -13.16 -19.03 12.23
N LEU A 255 -12.93 -18.51 11.02
CA LEU A 255 -13.99 -18.10 10.08
C LEU A 255 -14.87 -19.27 9.57
N LYS A 256 -14.44 -20.53 9.79
CA LYS A 256 -15.03 -21.79 9.26
C LYS A 256 -14.97 -21.88 7.72
N LEU A 257 -14.05 -21.14 7.12
CA LEU A 257 -13.75 -21.18 5.69
C LEU A 257 -12.67 -22.24 5.44
N ASP A 258 -13.08 -23.52 5.40
CA ASP A 258 -12.24 -24.49 4.69
C ASP A 258 -12.25 -24.17 3.18
N GLY A 259 -11.14 -24.43 2.50
CA GLY A 259 -10.96 -24.14 1.07
C GLY A 259 -11.83 -24.99 0.13
N THR A 260 -12.84 -25.68 0.66
CA THR A 260 -13.80 -26.53 -0.05
C THR A 260 -15.26 -26.10 0.12
N ASN A 261 -15.58 -25.19 1.06
CA ASN A 261 -16.97 -24.78 1.32
C ASN A 261 -17.42 -23.61 0.43
N ASN A 262 -18.44 -23.92 -0.38
CA ASN A 262 -19.08 -23.08 -1.39
C ASN A 262 -19.84 -21.90 -0.73
N PRO A 263 -19.74 -20.64 -1.21
CA PRO A 263 -20.32 -19.44 -0.56
C PRO A 263 -21.85 -19.30 -0.74
N HIS A 264 -22.60 -20.40 -0.73
CA HIS A 264 -24.06 -20.43 -0.91
C HIS A 264 -24.85 -20.68 0.38
N ILE A 265 -24.21 -20.60 1.56
CA ILE A 265 -24.86 -20.78 2.87
C ILE A 265 -24.33 -19.76 3.89
N TYR A 266 -24.50 -18.46 3.62
CA TYR A 266 -24.62 -17.40 4.63
C TYR A 266 -25.52 -16.28 4.08
#